data_AF-A0A936G6T0-F1
#
_entry.id   AF-A0A936G6T0-F1
#
_cell.length_a   1.000
_cell.length_b   1.000
_cell.length_c   1.000
_cell.angle_alpha   90.00
_cell.angle_beta   90.00
_cell.angle_gamma   90.00
#
_symmetry.space_group_name_H-M   'P 1'
#
loop_
_entity.id
_entity.type
_entity.pdbx_description
1 polymer ?
#
loop_
_entity_poly.entity_id
_entity_poly.type
_entity_poly.pdbx_seq_one_letter_code
_entity_poly.pdbx_strand_id
1 'polypeptide(L)' 'MNLIPNPATQIIKSACGGDLKDPSLYPSTDFHGETVYFCNAACLKAFLKSPEAFMAGEVEHPETEEEA' A
#
# COMPACT_ATOMS: atom_id res chain seq x y z
N MET A 1 -36.67 -5.40 0.54
CA MET A 1 -35.50 -5.05 1.37
C MET A 1 -34.40 -4.66 0.42
N ASN A 2 -33.97 -3.40 0.42
CA ASN A 2 -32.97 -2.90 -0.52
C ASN A 2 -31.65 -3.66 -0.33
N LEU A 3 -31.09 -4.17 -1.43
CA LEU A 3 -29.72 -4.64 -1.48
C LEU A 3 -28.83 -3.43 -1.15
N ILE A 4 -28.26 -3.43 0.05
CA ILE A 4 -27.19 -2.51 0.42
C ILE A 4 -26.03 -2.83 -0.54
N PRO A 5 -25.47 -1.82 -1.23
CA PRO A 5 -24.43 -2.06 -2.21
C PRO A 5 -23.27 -2.78 -1.52
N ASN A 6 -22.94 -3.95 -2.07
CA ASN A 6 -21.72 -4.69 -1.81
C ASN A 6 -20.57 -3.68 -1.69
N PRO A 7 -19.83 -3.60 -0.57
CA PRO A 7 -18.63 -2.78 -0.52
C PRO A 7 -17.70 -3.44 -1.51
N ALA A 8 -17.66 -2.92 -2.74
CA ALA A 8 -16.78 -3.42 -3.78
C ALA A 8 -15.39 -3.37 -3.17
N THR A 9 -14.88 -4.54 -2.79
CA THR A 9 -13.53 -4.73 -2.26
C THR A 9 -12.62 -4.39 -3.42
N GLN A 10 -12.32 -3.11 -3.59
CA GLN A 10 -11.45 -2.63 -4.64
C GLN A 10 -10.05 -3.01 -4.19
N ILE A 11 -9.55 -4.11 -4.75
CA ILE A 11 -8.19 -4.54 -4.53
C ILE A 11 -7.29 -3.53 -5.24
N ILE A 12 -6.64 -2.67 -4.45
CA ILE A 12 -5.71 -1.65 -4.95
C ILE A 12 -4.29 -2.16 -4.76
N LYS A 13 -3.44 -1.91 -5.76
CA LYS A 13 -2.02 -2.21 -5.67
C LYS A 13 -1.35 -1.21 -4.73
N SER A 14 -0.70 -1.70 -3.69
CA SER A 14 0.19 -0.90 -2.87
C SER A 14 1.44 -0.51 -3.66
N ALA A 15 2.17 0.47 -3.14
CA ALA A 15 3.42 0.96 -3.72
C ALA A 15 4.48 -0.14 -3.93
N CYS A 16 4.44 -1.23 -3.14
CA CYS A 16 5.36 -2.36 -3.25
C CYS A 16 4.82 -3.50 -4.13
N GLY A 17 3.70 -3.27 -4.84
CA GLY A 17 3.05 -4.27 -5.70
C GLY A 17 2.13 -5.25 -4.98
N GLY A 18 1.95 -5.11 -3.66
CA GLY A 18 1.04 -5.94 -2.87
C GLY A 18 -0.43 -5.55 -3.07
N ASP A 19 -1.34 -6.48 -2.80
CA ASP A 19 -2.78 -6.29 -2.95
C ASP A 19 -3.42 -5.81 -1.63
N LEU A 20 -4.02 -4.62 -1.62
CA LEU A 20 -4.73 -4.07 -0.47
C LEU A 20 -6.23 -4.27 -0.64
N LYS A 21 -6.86 -4.99 0.29
CA LYS A 21 -8.31 -5.23 0.28
C LYS A 21 -9.14 -4.00 0.63
N ASP A 22 -8.61 -3.12 1.48
CA ASP A 22 -9.34 -1.94 1.95
C ASP A 22 -8.41 -0.71 2.07
N PRO A 23 -8.36 0.17 1.05
CA PRO A 23 -7.45 1.31 1.04
C PRO A 23 -7.67 2.29 2.20
N SER A 24 -8.85 2.30 2.82
CA SER A 24 -9.15 3.22 3.93
C SER A 24 -8.48 2.81 5.24
N LEU A 25 -8.08 1.55 5.37
CA LEU A 25 -7.39 1.02 6.54
C LEU A 25 -5.87 1.24 6.48
N TYR A 26 -5.36 1.63 5.31
CA TYR A 26 -3.93 1.73 5.04
C TYR A 26 -3.49 3.18 4.90
N PRO A 27 -2.25 3.50 5.31
CA PRO A 27 -1.69 4.81 5.05
C PRO A 27 -1.52 5.03 3.54
N SER A 28 -1.90 6.23 3.09
CA SER A 28 -1.71 6.67 1.71
C SER A 28 -1.06 8.05 1.66
N THR A 29 -0.32 8.34 0.60
CA THR A 29 0.27 9.65 0.35
C THR A 29 0.04 10.08 -1.09
N ASP A 30 -0.07 11.37 -1.33
CA ASP A 30 0.04 11.92 -2.67
C ASP A 30 1.52 11.91 -3.13
N PHE A 31 1.77 11.33 -4.30
CA PHE A 31 3.08 11.34 -4.94
C PHE A 31 2.92 11.58 -6.43
N HIS A 32 3.55 12.63 -6.96
CA HIS A 32 3.46 13.01 -8.38
C HIS A 32 2.01 13.23 -8.88
N GLY A 33 1.08 13.56 -7.98
CA GLY A 33 -0.34 13.70 -8.31
C GLY A 33 -1.13 12.38 -8.32
N GLU A 34 -0.51 11.27 -7.95
CA GLU A 34 -1.15 9.97 -7.78
C GLU A 34 -1.23 9.60 -6.29
N THR A 35 -2.34 9.02 -5.87
CA THR A 35 -2.50 8.53 -4.49
C THR A 35 -1.90 7.15 -4.38
N VAL A 36 -0.84 7.05 -3.58
CA VAL A 36 -0.08 5.83 -3.38
C VAL A 36 -0.43 5.24 -2.03
N TYR A 37 -0.81 3.96 -2.00
CA TYR A 37 -1.20 3.25 -0.78
C TYR A 37 -0.08 2.35 -0.28
N PHE A 38 0.04 2.21 1.04
CA PHE A 38 1.11 1.47 1.69
C PHE A 38 0.59 0.40 2.64
N CYS A 39 1.23 -0.77 2.59
CA CYS A 39 0.98 -1.90 3.49
C CYS A 39 0.94 -1.54 4.97
N ASN A 40 1.86 -0.67 5.39
CA ASN A 40 2.03 -0.27 6.78
C ASN A 40 2.80 1.05 6.86
N ALA A 41 2.92 1.59 8.07
CA ALA A 41 3.65 2.83 8.31
C ALA A 41 5.17 2.70 8.06
N ALA A 42 5.75 1.50 8.10
CA ALA A 42 7.16 1.29 7.76
C ALA A 42 7.39 1.42 6.24
N CYS A 43 6.50 0.86 5.42
CA CYS A 43 6.45 1.05 3.96
C CYS A 43 6.38 2.55 3.63
N LEU A 44 5.46 3.29 4.27
CA LEU A 44 5.36 4.76 4.11
C LEU A 44 6.66 5.48 4.52
N LYS A 45 7.29 5.12 5.64
CA LYS A 45 8.55 5.74 6.07
C LYS A 45 9.70 5.47 5.11
N ALA A 46 9.80 4.26 4.57
CA ALA A 46 10.81 3.90 3.58
C ALA A 46 10.61 4.71 2.30
N PHE A 47 9.35 4.83 1.86
CA PHE A 47 8.95 5.68 0.75
C PHE A 47 9.33 7.14 0.98
N LEU A 48 9.03 7.72 2.14
CA LEU A 48 9.37 9.12 2.46
C LEU A 48 10.89 9.40 2.47
N LYS A 49 11.72 8.38 2.73
CA LYS A 49 13.18 8.50 2.64
C LYS A 49 13.68 8.49 1.20
N SER A 50 13.12 7.63 0.36
CA SER A 50 13.56 7.44 -1.03
C SER A 50 12.38 6.97 -1.88
N PRO A 51 11.51 7.89 -2.34
CA PRO A 51 10.28 7.52 -3.03
C PRO A 51 10.55 6.96 -4.42
N GLU A 52 11.59 7.46 -5.12
CA GLU A 52 12.01 6.95 -6.42
C GLU A 52 12.50 5.50 -6.33
N ALA A 53 13.40 5.19 -5.40
CA ALA A 53 13.89 3.81 -5.17
C ALA A 53 12.75 2.88 -4.73
N PHE A 54 11.80 3.39 -3.94
CA PHE A 54 10.62 2.62 -3.54
C PHE A 54 9.73 2.29 -4.74
N MET A 55 9.44 3.27 -5.60
CA MET A 55 8.66 3.09 -6.82
C MET A 55 9.34 2.18 -7.84
N ALA A 56 10.67 2.18 -7.87
CA ALA A 56 11.45 1.26 -8.68
C ALA A 56 11.43 -0.19 -8.15
N GLY A 57 10.86 -0.41 -6.96
CA GLY A 57 10.85 -1.72 -6.31
C GLY A 57 12.21 -2.14 -5.75
N GLU A 58 13.14 -1.19 -5.60
CA GLU A 58 14.48 -1.41 -5.06
C GLU A 58 14.50 -1.40 -3.52
N VAL A 59 13.36 -1.07 -2.89
CA VAL A 59 13.23 -1.10 -1.44
C VAL A 59 12.96 -2.53 -1.00
N GLU A 60 13.94 -3.11 -0.32
CA GLU A 60 13.77 -4.37 0.40
C GLU A 60 12.57 -4.25 1.33
N HIS A 61 11.55 -5.07 1.07
CA HIS A 61 10.50 -5.29 2.05
C HIS A 61 11.19 -5.88 3.27
N PRO A 62 11.08 -5.26 4.46
CA PRO A 62 11.36 -6.00 5.67
C PRO A 62 10.31 -7.11 5.70
N GLU A 63 10.67 -8.27 5.16
CA GLU A 63 9.99 -9.51 5.39
C GLU A 63 10.06 -9.66 6.90
N THR A 64 8.95 -9.37 7.58
CA THR A 64 8.81 -9.81 8.95
C THR A 64 9.00 -11.31 8.90
N GLU A 65 10.18 -11.75 9.34
CA GLU A 65 10.55 -13.12 9.65
C GLU A 65 9.34 -13.83 10.26
N GLU A 66 8.66 -14.63 9.43
CA GLU A 66 7.85 -15.76 9.88
C GLU A 66 8.22 -16.98 9.04
N GLU A 67 9.52 -17.25 8.97
CA GLU A 67 10.05 -18.60 8.83
C GLU A 67 10.59 -18.99 10.22
N ALA A 68 9.75 -19.60 11.05
CA ALA A 68 10.14 -20.26 12.30
C ALA A 68 9.36 -21.56 12.47
#